data_AF-A0A1M7CUG9-F1
#
_entry.id   AF-A0A1M7CUG9-F1
#
_cell.length_a   1.000
_cell.length_b   1.000
_cell.length_c   1.000
_cell.angle_alpha   90.00
_cell.angle_beta   90.00
_cell.angle_gamma   90.00
#
_symmetry.space_group_name_H-M   'P 1'
#
loop_
_entity.id
_entity.type
_entity.pdbx_description
1 polymer ?
#
loop_
_entity_poly.entity_id
_entity_poly.type
_entity_poly.pdbx_seq_one_letter_code
_entity_poly.pdbx_strand_id
1 'polypeptide(L)'
;MTDFAATKALFHLPEGVIYLDGNSLGPLPRAAAARVQQRVQDEWGEMLVTGWNKAGWMAQPGLLGDRIGRLIGAEPGHVVLGGYPVDQSLSGACRRP
;
A
#
# COMPACT_ATOMS: atom_id res chain seq x y z
N MET A 1 -2.39 5.73 -27.72
CA MET A 1 -1.14 4.95 -27.56
C MET A 1 -0.52 5.39 -26.25
N THR A 2 -0.08 4.46 -25.40
CA THR A 2 0.41 4.77 -24.05
C THR A 2 1.74 5.54 -24.13
N ASP A 3 1.84 6.65 -23.40
CA ASP A 3 3.09 7.41 -23.26
C ASP A 3 3.97 6.79 -22.16
N PHE A 4 4.95 6.00 -22.59
CA PHE A 4 5.89 5.35 -21.68
C PHE A 4 6.90 6.31 -21.03
N ALA A 5 7.19 7.45 -21.65
CA ALA A 5 8.07 8.46 -21.05
C ALA A 5 7.37 9.13 -19.87
N ALA A 6 6.11 9.54 -20.06
CA ALA A 6 5.27 10.06 -18.99
C ALA A 6 5.07 9.03 -17.86
N THR A 7 4.82 7.77 -18.21
CA THR A 7 4.65 6.69 -17.21
C THR A 7 5.94 6.45 -16.42
N LYS A 8 7.10 6.38 -17.09
CA LYS A 8 8.42 6.23 -16.44
C LYS A 8 8.72 7.37 -15.46
N ALA A 9 8.32 8.60 -15.79
CA ALA A 9 8.55 9.76 -14.95
C ALA A 9 7.85 9.67 -13.57
N LEU A 10 6.80 8.86 -13.44
CA LEU A 10 6.09 8.64 -12.18
C LEU A 10 6.88 7.82 -11.15
N PHE A 11 8.00 7.20 -11.56
CA PHE A 11 8.81 6.34 -10.72
C PHE A 11 10.17 6.97 -10.44
N HIS A 12 10.70 6.67 -9.26
CA HIS A 12 12.10 6.91 -8.94
C HIS A 12 12.92 5.74 -9.50
N LEU A 13 13.74 6.03 -10.51
CA LEU A 13 14.70 5.09 -11.09
C LEU A 13 16.08 5.76 -11.03
N PRO A 14 17.10 5.11 -10.43
CA PRO A 14 18.44 5.65 -10.42
C PRO A 14 18.99 5.85 -11.85
N GLU A 15 19.79 6.89 -12.03
CA GLU A 15 20.43 7.18 -13.31
C GLU A 15 21.35 6.02 -13.74
N GLY A 16 21.36 5.69 -15.02
CA GLY A 16 22.17 4.61 -15.58
C GLY A 16 21.67 3.18 -15.29
N VAL A 17 20.58 3.01 -14.53
CA VAL A 17 20.05 1.67 -14.21
C VAL A 17 19.02 1.22 -15.24
N ILE A 18 19.23 0.00 -15.76
CA ILE A 18 18.23 -0.75 -16.52
C ILE A 18 17.62 -1.79 -15.56
N TYR A 19 16.41 -1.52 -15.08
CA TYR A 19 15.75 -2.35 -14.07
C TYR A 19 14.80 -3.37 -14.72
N LEU A 20 15.19 -4.65 -14.73
CA LEU A 20 14.46 -5.75 -15.37
C LEU A 20 13.91 -6.79 -14.36
N ASP A 21 13.82 -6.43 -13.08
CA ASP A 21 13.32 -7.30 -11.99
C ASP A 21 12.02 -6.76 -11.36
N GLY A 22 11.25 -6.00 -12.13
CA GLY A 22 10.00 -5.37 -11.68
C GLY A 22 8.87 -6.35 -11.34
N ASN A 23 8.97 -7.60 -11.80
CA ASN A 23 8.07 -8.70 -11.44
C ASN A 23 8.27 -9.20 -10.00
N SER A 24 9.45 -9.00 -9.43
CA SER A 24 9.76 -9.31 -8.03
C SER A 24 9.39 -8.12 -7.15
N LEU A 25 9.95 -6.95 -7.46
CA LEU A 25 9.68 -5.71 -6.74
C LEU A 25 9.52 -4.55 -7.72
N GLY A 26 8.33 -3.93 -7.77
CA GLY A 26 8.12 -2.76 -8.62
C GLY A 26 9.00 -1.58 -8.20
N PRO A 27 9.43 -0.72 -9.15
CA PRO A 27 10.18 0.49 -8.81
C PRO A 27 9.32 1.43 -7.95
N LEU A 28 9.98 2.22 -7.10
CA LEU A 28 9.29 3.12 -6.16
C LEU A 28 8.49 4.19 -6.91
N PRO A 29 7.15 4.25 -6.77
CA PRO A 29 6.37 5.37 -7.26
C PRO A 29 6.73 6.64 -6.48
N ARG A 30 6.95 7.77 -7.15
CA ARG A 30 7.39 9.02 -6.50
C ARG A 30 6.44 9.50 -5.41
N ALA A 31 5.14 9.28 -5.57
CA ALA A 31 4.13 9.67 -4.59
C ALA A 31 4.08 8.77 -3.34
N ALA A 32 4.65 7.56 -3.40
CA ALA A 32 4.48 6.57 -2.35
C ALA A 32 5.12 6.99 -1.02
N ALA A 33 6.35 7.52 -1.06
CA ALA A 33 7.07 7.95 0.14
C ALA A 33 6.31 9.03 0.92
N ALA A 34 5.85 10.08 0.23
CA ALA A 34 5.06 11.15 0.83
C ALA A 34 3.74 10.62 1.42
N ARG A 35 3.03 9.73 0.70
CA ARG A 35 1.77 9.15 1.18
C ARG A 35 1.94 8.30 2.43
N VAL A 36 3.03 7.54 2.51
CA VAL A 36 3.39 6.73 3.69
C VAL A 36 3.77 7.64 4.85
N GLN A 37 4.59 8.66 4.62
CA GLN A 37 4.95 9.63 5.65
C GLN A 37 3.71 10.30 6.26
N GLN A 38 2.79 10.79 5.42
CA GLN A 38 1.53 11.37 5.86
C GLN A 38 0.70 10.38 6.70
N ARG A 39 0.62 9.12 6.28
CA ARG A 39 -0.09 8.09 7.05
C ARG A 39 0.54 7.86 8.42
N VAL A 40 1.86 7.81 8.50
CA VAL A 40 2.58 7.54 9.75
C VAL A 40 2.49 8.73 10.70
N GLN A 41 2.75 9.93 10.21
CA GLN A 41 2.80 11.12 11.06
C GLN A 41 1.40 11.64 11.38
N ASP A 42 0.62 11.98 10.35
CA ASP A 42 -0.62 12.74 10.51
C ASP A 42 -1.83 11.85 10.83
N GLU A 43 -1.85 10.61 10.34
CA GLU A 43 -2.96 9.69 10.60
C GLU A 43 -2.66 8.82 11.84
N TRP A 44 -1.55 8.08 11.84
CA TRP A 44 -1.25 7.17 12.94
C TRP A 44 -0.75 7.89 14.20
N GLY A 45 0.27 8.76 14.07
CA GLY A 45 0.83 9.51 15.19
C GLY A 45 -0.22 10.30 15.96
N GLU A 46 -1.10 11.00 15.24
CA GLU A 46 -2.09 11.89 15.86
C GLU A 46 -3.42 11.19 16.21
N MET A 47 -3.91 10.25 15.39
CA MET A 47 -5.26 9.69 15.56
C MET A 47 -5.27 8.36 16.32
N LEU A 48 -4.14 7.66 16.42
CA LEU A 48 -4.01 6.35 17.05
C LEU A 48 -5.11 5.38 16.57
N VAL A 49 -5.71 4.62 17.50
CA VAL A 49 -6.81 3.68 17.20
C VAL A 49 -8.00 4.35 16.53
N THR A 50 -8.22 5.65 16.73
CA THR A 50 -9.34 6.35 16.09
C THR A 50 -9.13 6.55 14.58
N GLY A 51 -7.90 6.38 14.08
CA GLY A 51 -7.56 6.38 12.66
C GLY A 51 -8.33 5.34 11.85
N TRP A 52 -8.73 4.22 12.47
CA TRP A 52 -9.61 3.22 11.85
C TRP A 52 -10.86 3.84 11.21
N ASN A 53 -11.44 4.82 11.91
CA ASN A 53 -12.64 5.54 11.46
C ASN A 53 -12.28 6.91 10.87
N LYS A 54 -11.52 7.74 11.61
CA LYS A 54 -11.23 9.13 11.23
C LYS A 54 -10.41 9.25 9.94
N ALA A 55 -9.47 8.33 9.70
CA ALA A 55 -8.67 8.28 8.48
C ALA A 55 -9.20 7.22 7.47
N GLY A 56 -10.36 6.62 7.75
CA GLY A 56 -11.03 5.68 6.85
C GLY A 56 -10.29 4.37 6.60
N TRP A 57 -9.41 3.94 7.51
CA TRP A 57 -8.62 2.71 7.30
C TRP A 57 -9.51 1.46 7.22
N MET A 58 -10.65 1.42 7.93
CA MET A 58 -11.59 0.30 7.84
C MET A 58 -12.13 0.08 6.42
N ALA A 59 -12.32 1.15 5.64
CA ALA A 59 -12.87 1.06 4.29
C ALA A 59 -11.80 0.83 3.20
N GLN A 60 -10.53 1.12 3.49
CA GLN A 60 -9.46 1.09 2.48
C GLN A 60 -9.29 -0.26 1.75
N PRO A 61 -9.33 -1.43 2.42
CA PRO A 61 -9.17 -2.71 1.73
C PRO A 61 -10.20 -2.94 0.62
N GLY A 62 -11.47 -2.59 0.86
CA GLY A 62 -12.54 -2.70 -0.13
C GLY A 62 -12.37 -1.69 -1.26
N LEU A 63 -12.12 -0.42 -0.93
CA LEU A 63 -11.91 0.63 -1.94
C LEU A 63 -10.72 0.34 -2.87
N LEU A 64 -9.63 -0.20 -2.32
CA LEU A 64 -8.48 -0.59 -3.12
C LEU A 64 -8.73 -1.90 -3.88
N GLY A 65 -9.47 -2.82 -3.28
CA GLY A 65 -9.99 -4.02 -3.93
C GLY A 65 -10.78 -3.68 -5.20
N ASP A 66 -11.75 -2.76 -5.14
CA ASP A 66 -12.51 -2.31 -6.31
C ASP A 66 -11.63 -1.73 -7.41
N ARG A 67 -10.57 -0.99 -7.05
CA ARG A 67 -9.61 -0.46 -8.02
C ARG A 67 -8.85 -1.58 -8.74
N ILE A 68 -8.45 -2.62 -8.01
CA ILE A 68 -7.75 -3.80 -8.55
C ILE A 68 -8.73 -4.66 -9.36
N GLY A 69 -9.97 -4.81 -8.91
CA GLY A 69 -11.03 -5.57 -9.58
C GLY A 69 -11.21 -5.16 -11.04
N ARG A 70 -11.16 -3.85 -11.32
CA ARG A 70 -11.20 -3.32 -12.69
C ARG A 70 -10.06 -3.80 -13.59
N LEU A 71 -8.89 -4.11 -13.02
CA LEU A 71 -7.73 -4.62 -13.78
C LEU A 71 -7.86 -6.11 -14.10
N ILE A 72 -8.66 -6.86 -13.34
CA ILE A 72 -8.84 -8.31 -13.47
C ILE A 72 -10.24 -8.70 -13.96
N GLY A 73 -11.09 -7.72 -14.30
CA GLY A 73 -12.45 -7.96 -14.79
C GLY A 73 -13.48 -8.33 -13.72
N ALA A 74 -13.21 -8.06 -12.45
CA ALA A 74 -14.15 -8.33 -11.35
C ALA A 74 -15.17 -7.19 -11.18
N GLU A 75 -16.37 -7.54 -10.74
CA GLU A 75 -17.42 -6.57 -10.38
C GLU A 75 -17.05 -5.79 -9.10
N PRO A 76 -17.61 -4.57 -8.90
CA PRO A 76 -17.48 -3.86 -7.63
C PRO A 76 -17.91 -4.72 -6.43
N GLY A 77 -17.20 -4.61 -5.32
CA GLY A 77 -17.45 -5.36 -4.08
C GLY A 77 -16.97 -6.82 -4.06
N HIS A 78 -16.41 -7.32 -5.16
CA HIS A 78 -15.98 -8.74 -5.27
C HIS A 78 -14.49 -8.96 -5.00
N VAL A 79 -13.72 -7.90 -4.81
CA VAL A 79 -12.28 -7.96 -4.51
C VAL A 79 -12.01 -7.16 -3.25
N VAL A 80 -11.23 -7.73 -2.34
CA VAL A 80 -10.73 -7.06 -1.14
C VAL A 80 -9.21 -7.20 -1.12
N LEU A 81 -8.49 -6.10 -0.90
CA LEU A 81 -7.05 -6.18 -0.72
C LEU A 81 -6.72 -6.77 0.66
N GLY A 82 -6.16 -7.97 0.67
CA GLY A 82 -5.55 -8.57 1.84
C GLY A 82 -4.04 -8.34 1.91
N GLY A 83 -3.50 -8.37 3.13
CA GLY A 83 -2.06 -8.56 3.36
C GLY A 83 -1.82 -9.96 3.92
N TYR A 84 -0.58 -10.43 3.85
CA TYR A 84 -0.18 -11.57 4.66
C TYR A 84 -0.16 -11.12 6.13
N PRO A 85 -0.72 -11.88 7.07
CA PRO A 85 -0.48 -11.62 8.48
C PRO A 85 1.02 -11.79 8.71
N VAL A 86 1.74 -10.67 8.88
CA VAL A 86 2.98 -10.69 9.64
C VAL A 86 2.57 -11.04 11.07
N ASP A 87 2.91 -12.25 11.45
CA ASP A 87 2.65 -12.93 12.71
C ASP A 87 2.27 -12.00 13.90
N GLN A 88 1.20 -12.36 14.58
CA GLN A 88 0.78 -11.83 15.89
C GLN A 88 1.77 -12.24 17.02
N SER A 89 3.08 -12.34 16.76
CA SER A 89 4.08 -12.79 17.73
C SER A 89 4.58 -11.73 18.72
N LEU A 90 3.98 -10.53 18.75
CA LEU A 90 4.25 -9.53 19.81
C LEU A 90 3.13 -9.43 20.87
N SER A 91 2.31 -10.46 21.04
CA SER A 91 1.46 -10.62 22.23
C SER A 91 1.38 -12.08 22.66
N GLY A 92 2.55 -12.64 22.99
CA GLY A 92 2.69 -14.03 23.44
C GLY A 92 3.92 -14.28 24.31
N ALA A 93 4.42 -13.28 25.04
CA ALA A 93 5.36 -13.54 26.14
C ALA A 93 4.54 -13.93 27.37
N CYS A 94 4.30 -15.23 27.52
CA CYS A 94 3.68 -15.82 28.70
C CYS A 94 4.55 -15.57 29.94
N ARG A 95 3.86 -15.24 31.04
CA ARG A 95 4.25 -14.96 32.44
C ARG A 95 5.46 -15.72 32.98
N ARG A 96 6.04 -15.16 34.05
CA ARG A 96 6.23 -15.84 35.35
C ARG A 96 6.51 -14.81 36.48
N PRO A 97 6.31 -15.15 37.77
CA PRO A 97 6.13 -16.50 38.36
C PRO A 97 4.69 -17.00 38.35
#